data_AF-A0A9X1SWN8-F1
#
_entry.id   AF-A0A9X1SWN8-F1
#
_cell.length_a   1.000
_cell.length_b   1.000
_cell.length_c   1.000
_cell.angle_alpha   90.00
_cell.angle_beta   90.00
_cell.angle_gamma   90.00
#
_symmetry.space_group_name_H-M   'P 1'
#
loop_
_entity.id
_entity.type
_entity.pdbx_description
1 polymer ?
#
loop_
_entity_poly.entity_id
_entity_poly.type
_entity_poly.pdbx_seq_one_letter_code
_entity_poly.pdbx_strand_id
1 'polypeptide(L)'
;MESVTIQGGAPPRPLSQELLSDIAFYAQELGAPLEVLAERFRGTEEFVPFAEDLEADPSYVVHGLLEDGNMWIRFTDRPEDDLLKRLETELSIQIDVQWGAPLNGPSLVAISETMFRAVVDFPGVVQVGSGLSSDQSGDVIQIRYRLAPDTTVDVELLQQQALRAGAAASPSGAIPVAVDFAEDPELDAQLQWEETY
;
A
#
# COMPACT_ATOMS: atom_id res chain seq x y z
N MET A 1 -8.81 6.51 -13.71
CA MET A 1 -7.37 6.28 -13.57
C MET A 1 -6.83 5.98 -14.95
N GLU A 2 -5.74 6.64 -15.33
CA GLU A 2 -5.04 6.39 -16.59
C GLU A 2 -3.80 5.54 -16.31
N SER A 3 -3.32 4.81 -17.31
CA SER A 3 -2.12 3.99 -17.16
C SER A 3 -1.33 3.86 -18.46
N VAL A 4 -0.04 3.57 -18.32
CA VAL A 4 0.85 3.13 -19.40
C VAL A 4 1.74 2.01 -18.90
N THR A 5 1.89 0.97 -19.71
CA THR A 5 2.87 -0.08 -19.46
C THR A 5 4.19 0.30 -20.12
N ILE A 6 5.25 0.37 -19.32
CA ILE A 6 6.62 0.65 -19.78
C ILE A 6 7.38 -0.66 -19.86
N GLN A 7 7.98 -0.91 -21.01
CA GLN A 7 8.91 -2.03 -21.17
C GLN A 7 10.32 -1.56 -20.82
N GLY A 8 10.90 -2.13 -19.76
CA GLY A 8 12.30 -1.91 -19.40
C GLY A 8 13.24 -2.31 -20.54
N GLY A 9 14.18 -1.43 -20.85
CA GLY A 9 15.19 -1.57 -21.89
C GLY A 9 16.57 -1.97 -21.36
N ALA A 10 16.77 -1.98 -20.04
CA ALA A 10 18.02 -2.48 -19.46
C ALA A 10 18.13 -4.01 -19.62
N PRO A 11 19.37 -4.54 -19.73
CA PRO A 11 19.56 -5.98 -19.78
C PRO A 11 19.09 -6.64 -18.46
N PRO A 12 18.44 -7.82 -18.51
CA PRO A 12 18.02 -8.53 -17.31
C PRO A 12 19.17 -8.73 -16.33
N ARG A 13 18.95 -8.36 -15.07
CA ARG A 13 19.91 -8.60 -13.99
C ARG A 13 19.63 -9.94 -13.32
N PRO A 14 20.66 -10.76 -13.05
CA PRO A 14 20.47 -11.97 -12.26
C PRO A 14 20.12 -11.59 -10.81
N LEU A 15 19.30 -12.41 -10.16
CA LEU A 15 19.01 -12.26 -8.73
C LEU A 15 20.28 -12.43 -7.90
N SER A 16 20.42 -11.65 -6.83
CA SER A 16 21.48 -11.84 -5.85
C SER A 16 21.33 -13.19 -5.13
N GLN A 17 22.44 -13.66 -4.55
CA GLN A 17 22.41 -14.89 -3.75
C GLN A 17 21.56 -14.75 -2.48
N GLU A 18 21.49 -13.55 -1.93
CA GLU A 18 20.72 -13.26 -0.72
C GLU A 18 19.22 -13.38 -1.02
N LEU A 19 18.75 -12.69 -2.07
CA LEU A 19 17.37 -12.80 -2.52
C LEU A 19 17.01 -14.24 -2.94
N LEU A 20 17.91 -14.95 -3.64
CA LEU A 20 17.67 -16.35 -3.97
C LEU A 20 17.53 -17.25 -2.74
N SER A 21 18.30 -16.99 -1.68
CA SER A 21 18.20 -17.73 -0.43
C SER A 21 16.85 -17.47 0.26
N ASP A 22 16.41 -16.21 0.28
CA ASP A 22 15.13 -15.84 0.88
C ASP A 22 13.95 -16.42 0.09
N ILE A 23 14.01 -16.37 -1.24
CA ILE A 23 13.00 -17.00 -2.11
C ILE A 23 12.99 -18.51 -1.92
N ALA A 24 14.15 -19.17 -1.77
CA ALA A 24 14.21 -20.62 -1.53
C ALA A 24 13.59 -21.00 -0.18
N PHE A 25 13.81 -20.20 0.86
CA PHE A 25 13.15 -20.36 2.15
C PHE A 25 11.63 -20.22 2.00
N TYR A 26 11.16 -19.14 1.35
CA TYR A 26 9.74 -18.87 1.15
C TYR A 26 9.05 -19.93 0.27
N ALA A 27 9.74 -20.42 -0.77
CA ALA A 27 9.29 -21.53 -1.62
C ALA A 27 9.02 -22.79 -0.79
N GLN A 28 9.90 -23.09 0.17
CA GLN A 28 9.74 -24.23 1.06
C GLN A 28 8.53 -24.07 1.99
N GLU A 29 8.32 -22.89 2.57
CA GLU A 29 7.19 -22.64 3.46
C GLU A 29 5.84 -22.70 2.73
N LEU A 30 5.77 -22.17 1.51
CA LEU A 30 4.56 -22.15 0.71
C LEU A 30 4.32 -23.44 -0.10
N GLY A 31 5.31 -24.34 -0.17
CA GLY A 31 5.28 -25.50 -1.07
C GLY A 31 5.23 -25.12 -2.56
N ALA A 32 5.76 -23.94 -2.91
CA ALA A 32 5.81 -23.43 -4.28
C ALA A 32 7.14 -23.80 -4.97
N PRO A 33 7.18 -23.94 -6.31
CA PRO A 33 8.45 -24.14 -7.02
C PRO A 33 9.34 -22.89 -6.93
N LEU A 34 10.63 -23.09 -6.61
CA LEU A 34 11.62 -22.02 -6.51
C LEU A 34 11.68 -21.18 -7.80
N GLU A 35 11.64 -21.83 -8.97
CA GLU A 35 11.74 -21.16 -10.27
C GLU A 35 10.55 -20.22 -10.51
N VAL A 36 9.36 -20.57 -10.03
CA VAL A 36 8.15 -19.74 -10.16
C VAL A 36 8.29 -18.49 -9.32
N LEU A 37 8.75 -18.61 -8.07
CA LEU A 37 8.96 -17.45 -7.22
C LEU A 37 10.16 -16.62 -7.68
N ALA A 38 11.24 -17.24 -8.14
CA ALA A 38 12.41 -16.53 -8.68
C ALA A 38 12.06 -15.72 -9.95
N GLU A 39 11.14 -16.20 -10.78
CA GLU A 39 10.59 -15.41 -11.88
C GLU A 39 9.74 -14.25 -11.36
N ARG A 40 8.86 -14.50 -10.38
CA ARG A 40 7.97 -13.49 -9.80
C ARG A 40 8.73 -12.32 -9.16
N PHE A 41 9.83 -12.59 -8.46
CA PHE A 41 10.67 -11.58 -7.81
C PHE A 41 11.78 -11.05 -8.73
N ARG A 42 11.72 -11.34 -10.03
CA ARG A 42 12.71 -10.80 -10.97
C ARG A 42 12.58 -9.28 -11.04
N GLY A 43 13.71 -8.60 -10.86
CA GLY A 43 13.81 -7.14 -10.92
C GLY A 43 13.43 -6.40 -9.64
N THR A 44 13.03 -7.11 -8.57
CA THR A 44 12.65 -6.46 -7.30
C THR A 44 13.83 -5.67 -6.72
N GLU A 45 15.06 -6.19 -6.85
CA GLU A 45 16.29 -5.54 -6.36
C GLU A 45 16.65 -4.24 -7.09
N GLU A 46 16.14 -4.01 -8.30
CA GLU A 46 16.31 -2.73 -9.01
C GLU A 46 15.08 -1.83 -8.88
N PHE A 47 13.89 -2.41 -8.78
CA PHE A 47 12.65 -1.67 -8.67
C PHE A 47 12.43 -1.06 -7.29
N VAL A 48 12.65 -1.82 -6.21
CA VAL A 48 12.39 -1.32 -4.85
C VAL A 48 13.21 -0.08 -4.54
N PRO A 49 14.55 -0.06 -4.75
CA PRO A 49 15.32 1.16 -4.52
C PRO A 49 14.90 2.32 -5.44
N PHE A 50 14.52 2.02 -6.69
CA PHE A 50 14.01 3.04 -7.61
C PHE A 50 12.71 3.66 -7.10
N ALA A 51 11.80 2.84 -6.57
CA ALA A 51 10.52 3.30 -6.04
C ALA A 51 10.68 4.05 -4.71
N GLU A 52 11.60 3.62 -3.85
CA GLU A 52 12.00 4.34 -2.62
C GLU A 52 12.51 5.76 -2.96
N ASP A 53 13.31 5.90 -4.01
CA ASP A 53 13.77 7.23 -4.49
C ASP A 53 12.61 8.13 -4.94
N LEU A 54 11.47 7.54 -5.37
CA LEU A 54 10.28 8.28 -5.77
C LEU A 54 9.41 8.73 -4.60
N GLU A 55 9.60 8.23 -3.39
CA GLU A 55 8.82 8.67 -2.22
C GLU A 55 9.01 10.15 -1.90
N ALA A 56 10.11 10.74 -2.37
CA ALA A 56 10.36 12.18 -2.29
C ALA A 56 9.55 13.01 -3.30
N ASP A 57 8.98 12.39 -4.34
CA ASP A 57 8.15 13.04 -5.35
C ASP A 57 6.75 13.33 -4.75
N PRO A 58 6.27 14.58 -4.78
CA PRO A 58 4.98 14.93 -4.20
C PRO A 58 3.77 14.29 -4.91
N SER A 59 3.95 13.81 -6.15
CA SER A 59 2.93 13.11 -6.93
C SER A 59 2.93 11.61 -6.70
N TYR A 60 3.98 11.05 -6.11
CA TYR A 60 4.06 9.62 -5.82
C TYR A 60 3.02 9.21 -4.77
N VAL A 61 2.37 8.07 -5.01
CA VAL A 61 1.34 7.52 -4.14
C VAL A 61 1.86 6.27 -3.46
N VAL A 62 2.16 5.24 -4.25
CA VAL A 62 2.48 3.89 -3.79
C VAL A 62 3.04 3.06 -4.97
N HIS A 63 3.74 1.98 -4.67
CA HIS A 63 4.15 0.96 -5.64
C HIS A 63 3.79 -0.44 -5.14
N GLY A 64 3.86 -1.46 -5.99
CA GLY A 64 3.62 -2.84 -5.55
C GLY A 64 4.01 -3.91 -6.56
N LEU A 65 3.85 -5.17 -6.15
CA LEU A 65 4.16 -6.36 -6.93
C LEU A 65 2.90 -7.19 -7.12
N LEU A 66 2.50 -7.40 -8.38
CA LEU A 66 1.36 -8.26 -8.71
C LEU A 66 1.66 -9.74 -8.48
N GLU A 67 0.61 -10.55 -8.42
CA GLU A 67 0.73 -12.01 -8.31
C GLU A 67 1.48 -12.63 -9.49
N ASP A 68 1.37 -12.04 -10.68
CA ASP A 68 2.04 -12.49 -11.90
C ASP A 68 3.51 -12.03 -12.02
N GLY A 69 4.00 -11.26 -11.04
CA GLY A 69 5.36 -10.72 -11.00
C GLY A 69 5.53 -9.35 -11.68
N ASN A 70 4.48 -8.80 -12.28
CA ASN A 70 4.53 -7.45 -12.82
C ASN A 70 4.55 -6.41 -11.70
N MET A 71 5.34 -5.36 -11.88
CA MET A 71 5.45 -4.28 -10.91
C MET A 71 4.64 -3.08 -11.37
N TRP A 72 4.17 -2.29 -10.42
CA TRP A 72 3.36 -1.12 -10.72
C TRP A 72 3.69 0.04 -9.79
N ILE A 73 3.50 1.26 -10.30
CA ILE A 73 3.66 2.50 -9.55
C ILE A 73 2.47 3.39 -9.82
N ARG A 74 1.95 4.07 -8.79
CA ARG A 74 0.83 4.99 -8.89
C ARG A 74 1.22 6.41 -8.49
N PHE A 75 0.66 7.36 -9.22
CA PHE A 75 0.84 8.80 -9.03
C PHE A 75 -0.50 9.54 -8.96
N THR A 76 -0.50 10.74 -8.38
CA THR A 76 -1.63 11.68 -8.45
C THR A 76 -1.73 12.29 -9.84
N ASP A 77 -0.60 12.77 -10.35
CA ASP A 77 -0.47 13.45 -11.64
C ASP A 77 0.28 12.56 -12.64
N ARG A 78 0.13 12.86 -13.94
CA ARG A 78 0.90 12.13 -14.96
C ARG A 78 2.40 12.38 -14.72
N PRO A 79 3.22 11.34 -14.57
CA PRO A 79 4.67 11.48 -14.44
C PRO A 79 5.28 12.25 -15.61
N GLU A 80 6.31 13.04 -15.33
CA GLU A 80 7.04 13.75 -16.38
C GLU A 80 7.70 12.76 -17.35
N ASP A 81 7.84 13.16 -18.62
CA ASP A 81 8.40 12.29 -19.66
C ASP A 81 9.84 11.83 -19.32
N ASP A 82 10.60 12.64 -18.56
CA ASP A 82 11.92 12.26 -18.07
C ASP A 82 11.87 11.09 -17.08
N LEU A 83 10.89 11.05 -16.18
CA LEU A 83 10.69 9.92 -15.27
C LEU A 83 10.24 8.66 -16.04
N LEU A 84 9.32 8.80 -16.99
CA LEU A 84 8.92 7.68 -17.86
C LEU A 84 10.12 7.11 -18.63
N LYS A 85 11.01 7.97 -19.13
CA LYS A 85 12.24 7.56 -19.80
C LYS A 85 13.23 6.89 -18.84
N ARG A 86 13.33 7.34 -17.59
CA ARG A 86 14.16 6.67 -16.57
C ARG A 86 13.66 5.26 -16.30
N LEU A 87 12.36 5.09 -16.10
CA LEU A 87 11.73 3.76 -15.96
C LEU A 87 12.05 2.85 -17.15
N GLU A 88 11.96 3.38 -18.38
CA GLU A 88 12.29 2.64 -19.60
C GLU A 88 13.79 2.26 -19.68
N THR A 89 14.69 3.10 -19.17
CA THR A 89 16.14 2.93 -19.43
C THR A 89 16.93 2.33 -18.27
N GLU A 90 16.48 2.50 -17.03
CA GLU A 90 17.18 2.06 -15.82
C GLU A 90 16.77 0.65 -15.40
N LEU A 91 15.54 0.25 -15.71
CA LEU A 91 14.92 -0.99 -15.27
C LEU A 91 14.85 -2.01 -16.41
N SER A 92 14.98 -3.29 -16.06
CA SER A 92 15.00 -4.43 -17.00
C SER A 92 13.64 -5.13 -17.10
N ILE A 93 12.68 -4.69 -16.29
CA ILE A 93 11.36 -5.28 -16.12
C ILE A 93 10.26 -4.43 -16.76
N GLN A 94 9.10 -5.05 -16.95
CA GLN A 94 7.89 -4.34 -17.32
C GLN A 94 7.26 -3.70 -16.08
N ILE A 95 6.81 -2.45 -16.21
CA ILE A 95 6.19 -1.70 -15.11
C ILE A 95 4.92 -1.02 -15.60
N ASP A 96 3.83 -1.20 -14.85
CA ASP A 96 2.59 -0.49 -15.06
C ASP A 96 2.60 0.83 -14.28
N VAL A 97 2.61 1.94 -15.00
CA VAL A 97 2.59 3.28 -14.42
C VAL A 97 1.18 3.83 -14.48
N GLN A 98 0.59 4.16 -13.33
CA GLN A 98 -0.77 4.64 -13.20
C GLN A 98 -0.80 6.09 -12.69
N TRP A 99 -1.75 6.89 -13.14
CA TRP A 99 -1.96 8.24 -12.62
C TRP A 99 -3.44 8.66 -12.55
N GLY A 100 -3.67 9.77 -11.84
CA GLY A 100 -5.00 10.26 -11.51
C GLY A 100 -5.52 9.74 -10.16
N ALA A 101 -4.62 9.30 -9.27
CA ALA A 101 -4.99 9.03 -7.88
C ALA A 101 -5.46 10.33 -7.21
N PRO A 102 -6.50 10.28 -6.37
CA PRO A 102 -7.07 11.50 -5.79
C PRO A 102 -6.18 12.16 -4.74
N LEU A 103 -5.27 11.39 -4.12
CA LEU A 103 -4.33 11.85 -3.08
C LEU A 103 -3.02 11.08 -3.17
N ASN A 104 -1.95 11.72 -2.71
CA ASN A 104 -0.64 11.08 -2.54
C ASN A 104 -0.58 10.25 -1.25
N GLY A 105 0.45 9.40 -1.16
CA GLY A 105 0.65 8.48 -0.03
C GLY A 105 0.65 9.18 1.33
N PRO A 106 1.44 10.26 1.52
CA PRO A 106 1.46 11.00 2.78
C PRO A 106 0.10 11.55 3.21
N SER A 107 -0.74 11.98 2.26
CA SER A 107 -2.09 12.46 2.57
C SER A 107 -3.02 11.32 3.00
N LEU A 108 -2.94 10.16 2.35
CA LEU A 108 -3.71 8.97 2.75
C LEU A 108 -3.29 8.47 4.14
N VAL A 109 -1.99 8.47 4.43
CA VAL A 109 -1.45 8.16 5.76
C VAL A 109 -2.00 9.12 6.81
N ALA A 110 -1.95 10.45 6.57
CA ALA A 110 -2.46 11.44 7.52
C ALA A 110 -3.97 11.30 7.79
N ILE A 111 -4.76 10.99 6.76
CA ILE A 111 -6.19 10.69 6.91
C ILE A 111 -6.36 9.44 7.78
N SER A 112 -5.69 8.33 7.44
CA SER A 112 -5.74 7.07 8.18
C SER A 112 -5.36 7.23 9.65
N GLU A 113 -4.27 7.94 9.96
CA GLU A 113 -3.84 8.23 11.33
C GLU A 113 -4.89 9.03 12.12
N THR A 114 -5.54 10.00 11.48
CA THR A 114 -6.55 10.83 12.13
C THR A 114 -7.81 10.03 12.43
N MET A 115 -8.20 9.14 11.52
CA MET A 115 -9.30 8.19 11.73
C MET A 115 -8.97 7.21 12.85
N PHE A 116 -7.76 6.63 12.83
CA PHE A 116 -7.25 5.75 13.87
C PHE A 116 -7.38 6.40 15.25
N ARG A 117 -6.88 7.64 15.41
CA ARG A 117 -6.95 8.36 16.70
C ARG A 117 -8.39 8.57 17.16
N ALA A 118 -9.29 8.94 16.25
CA ALA A 118 -10.69 9.12 16.59
C ALA A 118 -11.36 7.81 17.07
N VAL A 119 -10.97 6.66 16.53
CA VAL A 119 -11.45 5.35 17.02
C VAL A 119 -10.81 4.98 18.36
N VAL A 120 -9.51 5.23 18.53
CA VAL A 120 -8.80 4.98 19.81
C VAL A 120 -9.43 5.78 20.94
N ASP A 121 -9.78 7.03 20.70
CA ASP A 121 -10.37 7.92 21.71
C ASP A 121 -11.86 7.62 21.98
N PHE A 122 -12.48 6.70 21.24
CA PHE A 122 -13.89 6.39 21.37
C PHE A 122 -14.17 5.54 22.64
N PRO A 123 -15.11 5.96 23.52
CA PRO A 123 -15.41 5.21 24.73
C PRO A 123 -15.83 3.76 24.46
N GLY A 124 -15.16 2.82 25.12
CA GLY A 124 -15.42 1.39 24.99
C GLY A 124 -14.53 0.67 23.98
N VAL A 125 -13.75 1.39 23.18
CA VAL A 125 -12.66 0.80 22.38
C VAL A 125 -11.44 0.59 23.28
N VAL A 126 -10.85 -0.60 23.21
CA VAL A 126 -9.64 -0.96 23.98
C VAL A 126 -8.40 -1.09 23.10
N GLN A 127 -8.60 -1.25 21.79
CA GLN A 127 -7.52 -1.44 20.85
C GLN A 127 -7.96 -1.10 19.45
N VAL A 128 -7.03 -0.60 18.64
CA VAL A 128 -7.24 -0.25 17.24
C VAL A 128 -6.00 -0.66 16.46
N GLY A 129 -6.22 -1.12 15.22
CA GLY A 129 -5.21 -1.29 14.19
C GLY A 129 -5.66 -0.53 12.96
N SER A 130 -4.71 0.05 12.22
CA SER A 130 -4.97 0.70 10.95
C SER A 130 -4.01 0.22 9.89
N GLY A 131 -4.48 0.11 8.65
CA GLY A 131 -3.69 -0.23 7.49
C GLY A 131 -4.15 0.54 6.25
N LEU A 132 -3.26 0.61 5.27
CA LEU A 132 -3.57 1.04 3.92
C LEU A 132 -3.39 -0.18 3.02
N SER A 133 -4.47 -0.63 2.40
CA SER A 133 -4.42 -1.62 1.35
C SER A 133 -4.50 -0.90 0.02
N SER A 134 -3.48 -1.08 -0.82
CA SER A 134 -3.42 -0.46 -2.13
C SER A 134 -3.21 -1.56 -3.18
N ASP A 135 -4.15 -1.69 -4.10
CA ASP A 135 -4.02 -2.56 -5.27
C ASP A 135 -4.13 -1.73 -6.55
N GLN A 136 -4.05 -2.34 -7.74
CA GLN A 136 -4.26 -1.62 -9.00
C GLN A 136 -5.67 -1.02 -9.18
N SER A 137 -6.65 -1.45 -8.38
CA SER A 137 -8.05 -0.99 -8.45
C SER A 137 -8.29 0.28 -7.65
N GLY A 138 -7.50 0.51 -6.59
CA GLY A 138 -7.56 1.70 -5.77
C GLY A 138 -6.93 1.51 -4.40
N ASP A 139 -7.20 2.47 -3.52
CA ASP A 139 -6.71 2.45 -2.14
C ASP A 139 -7.91 2.26 -1.19
N VAL A 140 -7.68 1.55 -0.09
CA VAL A 140 -8.66 1.32 0.97
C VAL A 140 -7.99 1.58 2.32
N ILE A 141 -8.60 2.46 3.11
CA ILE A 141 -8.22 2.64 4.51
C ILE A 141 -8.92 1.56 5.33
N GLN A 142 -8.15 0.74 6.03
CA GLN A 142 -8.68 -0.31 6.90
C GLN A 142 -8.51 0.12 8.36
N ILE A 143 -9.60 0.12 9.11
CA ILE A 143 -9.60 0.38 10.56
C ILE A 143 -10.22 -0.83 11.26
N ARG A 144 -9.40 -1.54 12.02
CA ARG A 144 -9.85 -2.63 12.89
C ARG A 144 -9.86 -2.18 14.33
N TYR A 145 -10.87 -2.56 15.10
CA TYR A 145 -10.94 -2.18 16.51
C TYR A 145 -11.48 -3.29 17.37
N ARG A 146 -11.09 -3.29 18.64
CA ARG A 146 -11.58 -4.20 19.66
C ARG A 146 -12.32 -3.41 20.73
N LEU A 147 -13.51 -3.89 21.09
CA LEU A 147 -14.28 -3.34 22.19
C LEU A 147 -13.90 -3.99 23.52
N ALA A 148 -14.07 -3.25 24.62
CA ALA A 148 -13.97 -3.82 25.95
C ALA A 148 -15.04 -4.90 26.13
N PRO A 149 -14.74 -6.00 26.87
CA PRO A 149 -15.73 -7.02 27.19
C PRO A 149 -17.01 -6.40 27.76
N ASP A 150 -18.16 -6.93 27.36
CA ASP A 150 -19.49 -6.53 27.82
C ASP A 150 -19.86 -5.06 27.61
N THR A 151 -19.10 -4.32 26.79
CA THR A 151 -19.42 -2.93 26.45
C THR A 151 -20.29 -2.88 25.21
N THR A 152 -21.37 -2.10 25.28
CA THR A 152 -22.16 -1.75 24.10
C THR A 152 -21.69 -0.41 23.57
N VAL A 153 -21.18 -0.41 22.34
CA VAL A 153 -20.75 0.80 21.63
C VAL A 153 -21.75 1.14 20.54
N ASP A 154 -22.03 2.43 20.36
CA ASP A 154 -22.71 2.93 19.17
C ASP A 154 -21.72 2.92 17.99
N VAL A 155 -21.71 1.80 17.25
CA VAL A 155 -20.79 1.58 16.12
C VAL A 155 -20.99 2.61 15.02
N GLU A 156 -22.24 3.04 14.77
CA GLU A 156 -22.51 4.06 13.76
C GLU A 156 -21.90 5.39 14.17
N LEU A 157 -22.05 5.79 15.44
CA LEU A 157 -21.44 7.01 15.95
C LEU A 157 -19.90 6.95 15.91
N LEU A 158 -19.30 5.81 16.27
CA LEU A 158 -17.85 5.58 16.16
C LEU A 158 -17.37 5.79 14.73
N GLN A 159 -17.99 5.10 13.77
CA GLN A 159 -17.62 5.20 12.35
C GLN A 159 -17.81 6.63 11.82
N GLN A 160 -18.92 7.30 12.17
CA GLN A 160 -19.15 8.68 11.79
C GLN A 160 -18.11 9.64 12.37
N GLN A 161 -17.67 9.45 13.62
CA GLN A 161 -16.64 10.28 14.23
C GLN A 161 -15.29 10.08 13.53
N ALA A 162 -14.91 8.83 13.27
CA ALA A 162 -13.70 8.52 12.52
C ALA A 162 -13.72 9.11 11.11
N LEU A 163 -14.80 8.92 10.36
CA LEU A 163 -14.97 9.48 9.02
C LEU A 163 -14.92 11.01 9.01
N ARG A 164 -15.54 11.68 10.00
CA ARG A 164 -15.44 13.15 10.14
C ARG A 164 -14.01 13.60 10.42
N ALA A 165 -13.30 12.87 11.27
CA ALA A 165 -11.91 13.18 11.60
C ALA A 165 -11.00 13.02 10.36
N GLY A 166 -11.15 11.91 9.62
CA GLY A 166 -10.43 11.69 8.36
C GLY A 166 -10.77 12.74 7.29
N ALA A 167 -12.05 13.08 7.12
CA ALA A 167 -12.48 14.12 6.19
C ALA A 167 -11.89 15.50 6.55
N ALA A 168 -11.77 15.82 7.83
CA ALA A 168 -11.15 17.07 8.29
C ALA A 168 -9.63 17.12 8.06
N ALA A 169 -8.97 15.96 8.04
CA ALA A 169 -7.55 15.84 7.71
C ALA A 169 -7.28 15.86 6.19
N SER A 170 -8.30 15.58 5.37
CA SER A 170 -8.18 15.59 3.92
C SER A 170 -8.11 17.02 3.36
N PRO A 171 -7.19 17.31 2.41
CA PRO A 171 -7.12 18.60 1.73
C PRO A 171 -8.42 19.01 1.02
N SER A 172 -9.23 18.03 0.58
CA SER A 172 -10.49 18.25 -0.12
C SER A 172 -11.70 18.35 0.82
N GLY A 173 -11.52 18.11 2.13
CA GLY A 173 -12.61 18.00 3.09
C GLY A 173 -13.45 16.71 2.96
N ALA A 174 -12.99 15.75 2.16
CA ALA A 174 -13.63 14.45 1.96
C ALA A 174 -12.58 13.34 1.86
N ILE A 175 -12.93 12.12 2.30
CA ILE A 175 -12.08 10.94 2.15
C ILE A 175 -12.33 10.40 0.73
N PRO A 176 -11.33 10.40 -0.16
CA PRO A 176 -11.54 10.06 -1.57
C PRO A 176 -11.33 8.58 -1.88
N VAL A 177 -11.27 7.75 -0.86
CA VAL A 177 -11.00 6.30 -0.92
C VAL A 177 -12.03 5.56 -0.09
N ALA A 178 -12.17 4.26 -0.31
CA ALA A 178 -13.04 3.44 0.53
C ALA A 178 -12.44 3.33 1.93
N VAL A 179 -13.32 3.21 2.93
CA VAL A 179 -12.93 2.95 4.30
C VAL A 179 -13.66 1.69 4.76
N ASP A 180 -12.90 0.72 5.25
CA ASP A 180 -13.42 -0.50 5.84
C ASP A 180 -13.23 -0.47 7.36
N PHE A 181 -14.32 -0.69 8.09
CA PHE A 181 -14.32 -0.76 9.55
C PHE A 181 -14.71 -2.17 9.98
N ALA A 182 -13.85 -2.82 10.75
CA ALA A 182 -14.13 -4.15 11.28
C ALA A 182 -13.90 -4.20 12.80
N GLU A 183 -14.87 -4.73 13.53
CA GLU A 183 -14.63 -5.18 14.89
C GLU A 183 -13.83 -6.49 14.84
N ASP A 184 -12.71 -6.52 15.54
CA ASP A 184 -11.80 -7.66 15.60
C ASP A 184 -11.52 -8.01 17.07
N PRO A 185 -12.21 -9.03 17.63
CA PRO A 185 -12.04 -9.42 19.03
C PRO A 185 -10.67 -10.05 19.32
N GLU A 186 -10.00 -10.56 18.27
CA GLU A 186 -8.68 -11.19 18.35
C GLU A 186 -7.55 -10.20 18.06
N LEU A 187 -7.87 -8.92 17.85
CA LEU A 187 -6.87 -7.89 17.56
C LEU A 187 -5.78 -7.86 18.64
N ASP A 188 -4.56 -8.22 18.25
CA ASP A 188 -3.36 -8.15 19.07
C ASP A 188 -2.56 -6.88 18.76
N ALA A 189 -1.86 -6.33 19.77
CA ALA A 189 -1.35 -4.95 19.75
C ALA A 189 -0.23 -4.69 18.73
N GLN A 190 0.12 -5.71 17.93
CA GLN A 190 1.21 -5.68 16.97
C GLN A 190 0.82 -5.23 15.55
N LEU A 191 -0.46 -5.07 15.22
CA LEU A 191 -0.88 -4.47 13.94
C LEU A 191 -0.74 -2.94 13.98
N GLN A 192 0.49 -2.47 14.16
CA GLN A 192 0.90 -1.12 13.81
C GLN A 192 1.45 -1.18 12.40
N TRP A 193 0.64 -0.77 11.41
CA TRP A 193 1.04 -0.60 10.02
C TRP A 193 1.55 -1.87 9.32
N GLU A 194 0.63 -2.67 8.80
CA GLU A 194 0.95 -3.58 7.69
C GLU A 194 0.67 -2.83 6.39
N GLU A 195 1.74 -2.38 5.72
CA GLU A 195 1.68 -2.07 4.30
C GLU A 195 1.55 -3.39 3.56
N THR A 196 0.36 -3.71 3.08
CA THR A 196 0.16 -4.86 2.20
C THR A 196 0.23 -4.34 0.77
N TYR A 197 1.38 -4.54 0.13
CA TYR A 197 1.67 -4.21 -1.27
C TYR A 197 1.37 -5.38 -2.21
#